data_AF-A0A1A3Q5Z3-F1
#
_entry.id   AF-A0A1A3Q5Z3-F1
#
_cell.length_a   1.000
_cell.length_b   1.000
_cell.length_c   1.000
_cell.angle_alpha   90.00
_cell.angle_beta   90.00
_cell.angle_gamma   90.00
#
_symmetry.space_group_name_H-M   'P 1'
#
loop_
_entity.id
_entity.type
_entity.pdbx_description
1 polymer ?
#
loop_
_entity_poly.entity_id
_entity_poly.type
_entity_poly.pdbx_seq_one_letter_code
_entity_poly.pdbx_strand_id
1 'polypeptide(L)'
;MAGAAIALSVPAYADADDPLSGSTTAIFLGGTGMPSPSTAYIETAESLYLKPLGFADAASICDMVFSVPCDAPLQALTTPEVFEFGPSSLQGEADLIAAVEAEYATGAISAEHPLTIFAYSQSAILASAAEKVLSATIPQDDLHFVFIGDASDANGIATNIYADLVQLFGGGTTGTDITDFLLKAINEDQFAPGGLLAGETPNDLYPTTIYDINTDGVSDWQEDWDATINNGGSPLDALGNGLYHFFTTHVEYLGLTPEEIASGVTTTDGLTTTITIPDGSDPGAIIDDWSALVGAFSHGLVDSGGITALLATIQDLFNPAYF
;
A
#
# COMPACT_ATOMS: atom_id res chain seq x y z
N MET A 1 26.10 0.49 19.57
CA MET A 1 25.33 -0.07 20.70
C MET A 1 24.01 -0.49 20.11
N ALA A 2 23.72 -1.79 20.06
CA ALA A 2 22.47 -2.28 19.50
C ALA A 2 21.34 -1.99 20.49
N GLY A 3 20.40 -1.14 20.09
CA GLY A 3 19.14 -0.96 20.80
C GLY A 3 18.26 -2.17 20.49
N ALA A 4 17.82 -2.88 21.53
CA ALA A 4 16.82 -3.91 21.37
C ALA A 4 15.46 -3.23 21.17
N ALA A 5 14.88 -3.37 19.97
CA ALA A 5 13.47 -3.09 19.76
C ALA A 5 12.66 -4.10 20.59
N ILE A 6 11.77 -3.60 21.44
CA ILE A 6 10.82 -4.42 22.19
C ILE A 6 9.54 -4.40 21.37
N ALA A 7 9.31 -5.43 20.56
CA ALA A 7 8.01 -5.65 19.93
C ALA A 7 7.02 -6.07 21.03
N LEU A 8 6.05 -5.21 21.35
CA LEU A 8 4.90 -5.56 22.16
C LEU A 8 3.79 -5.94 21.18
N SER A 9 3.52 -7.24 21.03
CA SER A 9 2.37 -7.70 20.25
C SER A 9 1.09 -7.47 21.05
N VAL A 10 0.26 -6.57 20.56
CA VAL A 10 -1.04 -6.20 21.12
C VAL A 10 -2.07 -6.39 20.00
N PRO A 11 -3.29 -6.92 20.29
CA PRO A 11 -4.33 -6.98 19.27
C PRO A 11 -4.64 -5.57 18.75
N ALA A 12 -4.93 -5.44 17.46
CA ALA A 12 -5.10 -4.17 16.74
C ALA A 12 -6.02 -3.14 17.44
N TYR A 13 -6.97 -3.59 18.26
CA TYR A 13 -7.92 -2.74 18.99
C TYR A 13 -7.66 -2.60 20.51
N ALA A 14 -6.46 -2.92 20.99
CA ALA A 14 -6.11 -2.77 22.41
C ALA A 14 -5.14 -1.61 22.71
N ASP A 15 -4.77 -0.80 21.71
CA ASP A 15 -4.09 0.46 21.97
C ASP A 15 -5.10 1.53 22.43
N ALA A 16 -4.70 2.36 23.40
CA ALA A 16 -5.61 3.28 24.09
C ALA A 16 -5.77 4.65 23.39
N ASP A 17 -5.00 4.87 22.32
CA ASP A 17 -4.99 6.11 21.55
C ASP A 17 -5.51 5.80 20.14
N ASP A 18 -6.75 6.22 19.85
CA ASP A 18 -7.35 6.20 18.51
C ASP A 18 -6.51 7.13 17.59
N PRO A 19 -5.67 6.60 16.67
CA PRO A 19 -4.64 7.42 16.04
C PRO A 19 -5.20 8.45 15.05
N LEU A 20 -6.44 8.26 14.58
CA LEU A 20 -7.16 9.22 13.73
C LEU A 20 -8.14 10.10 14.53
N SER A 21 -8.09 10.09 15.86
CA SER A 21 -8.94 10.93 16.69
C SER A 21 -8.78 12.41 16.33
N GLY A 22 -9.88 13.05 15.95
CA GLY A 22 -9.92 14.46 15.55
C GLY A 22 -9.81 14.69 14.04
N SER A 23 -9.39 13.67 13.28
CA SER A 23 -9.41 13.71 11.82
C SER A 23 -10.86 13.63 11.31
N THR A 24 -11.21 14.55 10.41
CA THR A 24 -12.54 14.64 9.79
C THR A 24 -12.48 14.64 8.27
N THR A 25 -11.27 14.71 7.70
CA THR A 25 -11.06 14.82 6.26
C THR A 25 -10.06 13.78 5.82
N ALA A 26 -10.36 13.07 4.73
CA ALA A 26 -9.50 12.07 4.14
C ALA A 26 -9.42 12.19 2.61
N ILE A 27 -8.21 12.07 2.08
CA ILE A 27 -7.96 11.89 0.64
C ILE A 27 -7.77 10.39 0.38
N PHE A 28 -8.49 9.84 -0.59
CA PHE A 28 -8.39 8.44 -1.00
C PHE A 28 -7.72 8.34 -2.37
N LEU A 29 -6.73 7.46 -2.44
CA LEU A 29 -6.09 7.03 -3.67
C LEU A 29 -6.44 5.56 -3.94
N GLY A 30 -6.52 5.22 -5.23
CA GLY A 30 -6.82 3.86 -5.68
C GLY A 30 -5.57 3.01 -5.79
N GLY A 31 -5.76 1.70 -5.90
CA GLY A 31 -4.67 0.80 -6.27
C GLY A 31 -4.43 0.75 -7.79
N THR A 32 -3.52 -0.14 -8.21
CA THR A 32 -3.19 -0.34 -9.63
C THR A 32 -4.44 -0.56 -10.49
N GLY A 33 -4.58 0.21 -11.57
CA GLY A 33 -5.73 0.13 -12.47
C GLY A 33 -7.02 0.72 -11.89
N MET A 34 -6.96 1.43 -10.76
CA MET A 34 -8.02 2.26 -10.20
C MET A 34 -7.59 3.74 -10.19
N PRO A 35 -7.53 4.43 -11.35
CA PRO A 35 -7.16 5.84 -11.42
C PRO A 35 -8.06 6.75 -10.57
N SER A 36 -9.36 6.45 -10.51
CA SER A 36 -10.35 7.19 -9.73
C SER A 36 -11.08 6.21 -8.79
N PRO A 37 -10.88 6.32 -7.46
CA PRO A 37 -11.63 5.53 -6.49
C PRO A 37 -13.14 5.71 -6.65
N SER A 38 -13.89 4.60 -6.56
CA SER A 38 -15.35 4.65 -6.59
C SER A 38 -15.94 5.01 -5.22
N THR A 39 -17.20 5.44 -5.17
CA THR A 39 -17.92 5.63 -3.89
C THR A 39 -17.90 4.37 -3.02
N ALA A 40 -18.14 3.19 -3.61
CA ALA A 40 -18.14 1.93 -2.87
C ALA A 40 -16.77 1.60 -2.27
N TYR A 41 -15.68 1.90 -3.00
CA TYR A 41 -14.32 1.76 -2.49
C TYR A 41 -14.09 2.65 -1.26
N ILE A 42 -14.45 3.94 -1.38
CA ILE A 42 -14.23 4.93 -0.32
C ILE A 42 -15.03 4.60 0.93
N GLU A 43 -16.31 4.27 0.79
CA GLU A 43 -17.16 3.89 1.94
C GLU A 43 -16.65 2.63 2.63
N THR A 44 -16.17 1.65 1.86
CA THR A 44 -15.62 0.40 2.41
C THR A 44 -14.30 0.67 3.13
N ALA A 45 -13.38 1.40 2.50
CA ALA A 45 -12.09 1.74 3.08
C ALA A 45 -12.24 2.58 4.36
N GLU A 46 -13.11 3.60 4.34
CA GLU A 46 -13.44 4.40 5.52
C GLU A 46 -13.94 3.50 6.66
N SER A 47 -14.90 2.62 6.36
CA SER A 47 -15.54 1.76 7.37
C SER A 47 -14.58 0.72 7.96
N LEU A 48 -13.72 0.12 7.15
CA LEU A 48 -12.84 -0.97 7.57
C LEU A 48 -11.53 -0.49 8.19
N TYR A 49 -10.98 0.62 7.70
CA TYR A 49 -9.60 1.01 8.03
C TYR A 49 -9.47 2.37 8.73
N LEU A 50 -10.39 3.31 8.50
CA LEU A 50 -10.32 4.64 9.13
C LEU A 50 -11.16 4.75 10.40
N LYS A 51 -12.45 4.37 10.36
CA LYS A 51 -13.34 4.46 11.52
C LYS A 51 -12.84 3.67 12.72
N PRO A 52 -12.28 2.45 12.57
CA PRO A 52 -11.76 1.72 13.70
C PRO A 52 -10.52 2.35 14.35
N LEU A 53 -9.88 3.31 13.66
CA LEU A 53 -8.79 4.13 14.19
C LEU A 53 -9.28 5.46 14.79
N GLY A 54 -10.60 5.68 14.88
CA GLY A 54 -11.22 6.88 15.45
C GLY A 54 -11.49 8.02 14.48
N PHE A 55 -11.40 7.78 13.16
CA PHE A 55 -11.81 8.76 12.16
C PHE A 55 -13.29 9.13 12.31
N ALA A 56 -13.62 10.42 12.20
CA ALA A 56 -14.97 10.90 12.40
C ALA A 56 -15.94 10.41 11.31
N ASP A 57 -17.20 10.16 11.66
CA ASP A 57 -18.23 9.81 10.68
C ASP A 57 -18.34 10.87 9.58
N ALA A 58 -18.02 10.49 8.34
CA ALA A 58 -18.16 11.36 7.20
C ALA A 58 -19.57 11.36 6.61
N ALA A 59 -20.02 12.52 6.15
CA ALA A 59 -21.39 12.72 5.66
C ALA A 59 -21.53 12.71 4.13
N SER A 60 -20.42 12.79 3.38
CA SER A 60 -20.43 12.92 1.92
C SER A 60 -19.05 12.65 1.32
N ILE A 61 -19.08 12.24 0.04
CA ILE A 61 -17.90 12.00 -0.80
C ILE A 61 -17.91 12.99 -1.97
N CYS A 62 -16.75 13.44 -2.42
CA CYS A 62 -16.57 14.20 -3.66
C CYS A 62 -15.35 13.73 -4.44
N ASP A 63 -15.40 13.91 -5.75
CA ASP A 63 -14.23 13.71 -6.63
C ASP A 63 -13.45 15.02 -6.71
N MET A 64 -12.15 14.98 -6.41
CA MET A 64 -11.27 16.12 -6.63
C MET A 64 -11.13 16.36 -8.13
N VAL A 65 -11.15 17.64 -8.53
CA VAL A 65 -10.89 18.03 -9.92
C VAL A 65 -9.42 18.40 -10.03
N PHE A 66 -8.62 17.48 -10.58
CA PHE A 66 -7.14 17.51 -10.45
C PHE A 66 -6.75 17.41 -8.97
N SER A 67 -5.97 18.37 -8.47
CA SER A 67 -5.55 18.46 -7.07
C SER A 67 -6.32 19.50 -6.26
N VAL A 68 -7.52 19.92 -6.73
CA VAL A 68 -8.31 20.96 -6.05
C VAL A 68 -9.22 20.31 -4.99
N PRO A 69 -9.06 20.67 -3.70
CA PRO A 69 -9.98 20.35 -2.61
C PRO A 69 -11.44 20.55 -2.95
N CYS A 70 -12.28 19.65 -2.45
CA CYS A 70 -13.73 19.81 -2.48
C CYS A 70 -14.30 19.82 -1.05
N ASP A 71 -15.48 20.41 -0.88
CA ASP A 71 -16.05 20.67 0.45
C ASP A 71 -16.54 19.41 1.21
N ALA A 72 -16.28 18.20 0.70
CA ALA A 72 -16.69 16.96 1.35
C ALA A 72 -15.57 16.37 2.22
N PRO A 73 -15.90 15.72 3.34
CA PRO A 73 -14.91 15.11 4.24
C PRO A 73 -14.15 13.94 3.59
N LEU A 74 -14.75 13.18 2.67
CA LEU A 74 -14.04 12.14 1.92
C LEU A 74 -13.83 12.59 0.48
N GLN A 75 -12.57 12.59 0.04
CA GLN A 75 -12.17 13.14 -1.25
C GLN A 75 -11.46 12.09 -2.10
N ALA A 76 -11.99 11.80 -3.28
CA ALA A 76 -11.35 10.91 -4.23
C ALA A 76 -10.32 11.70 -5.06
N LEU A 77 -9.03 11.39 -4.91
CA LEU A 77 -8.00 11.94 -5.78
C LEU A 77 -7.83 11.03 -6.99
N THR A 78 -7.94 11.62 -8.19
CA THR A 78 -7.64 10.88 -9.42
C THR A 78 -6.15 10.96 -9.72
N THR A 79 -5.49 9.82 -9.69
CA THR A 79 -4.08 9.64 -10.08
C THR A 79 -4.01 8.77 -11.34
N PRO A 80 -2.90 8.75 -12.09
CA PRO A 80 -2.82 7.93 -13.30
C PRO A 80 -3.01 6.43 -13.04
N GLU A 81 -2.51 5.91 -11.91
CA GLU A 81 -2.51 4.49 -11.49
C GLU A 81 -2.34 3.49 -12.66
N VAL A 82 -1.46 3.84 -13.61
CA VAL A 82 -1.13 2.97 -14.74
C VAL A 82 -0.01 2.00 -14.36
N PHE A 83 0.06 0.90 -15.10
CA PHE A 83 0.97 -0.23 -14.81
C PHE A 83 2.45 0.09 -14.79
N GLU A 84 2.86 1.10 -15.55
CA GLU A 84 4.24 1.56 -15.60
C GLU A 84 4.49 2.43 -14.36
N PHE A 85 5.10 1.85 -13.32
CA PHE A 85 5.22 2.52 -12.03
C PHE A 85 5.95 3.86 -12.16
N GLY A 86 6.92 3.99 -13.06
CA GLY A 86 7.76 5.18 -13.24
C GLY A 86 6.95 6.44 -13.57
N PRO A 87 6.45 6.63 -14.79
CA PRO A 87 5.69 7.84 -15.12
C PRO A 87 4.37 7.97 -14.34
N SER A 88 3.73 6.84 -13.98
CA SER A 88 2.47 6.83 -13.21
C SER A 88 2.64 7.40 -11.81
N SER A 89 3.56 6.81 -11.05
CA SER A 89 3.72 7.12 -9.62
C SER A 89 4.35 8.48 -9.43
N LEU A 90 5.18 8.96 -10.37
CA LEU A 90 5.75 10.31 -10.29
C LEU A 90 4.72 11.41 -10.53
N GLN A 91 3.78 11.19 -11.46
CA GLN A 91 2.69 12.12 -11.65
C GLN A 91 1.69 12.02 -10.49
N GLY A 92 1.37 10.81 -10.02
CA GLY A 92 0.51 10.61 -8.86
C GLY A 92 1.07 11.19 -7.56
N GLU A 93 2.38 11.08 -7.33
CA GLU A 93 3.10 11.73 -6.23
C GLU A 93 2.94 13.26 -6.30
N ALA A 94 3.18 13.85 -7.47
CA ALA A 94 3.03 15.29 -7.67
C ALA A 94 1.58 15.76 -7.47
N ASP A 95 0.60 14.98 -7.93
CA ASP A 95 -0.82 15.26 -7.76
C ASP A 95 -1.24 15.17 -6.29
N LEU A 96 -0.74 14.17 -5.55
CA LEU A 96 -0.97 14.03 -4.12
C LEU A 96 -0.33 15.18 -3.33
N ILE A 97 0.93 15.52 -3.60
CA ILE A 97 1.60 16.66 -2.96
C ILE A 97 0.78 17.93 -3.17
N ALA A 98 0.38 18.20 -4.42
CA ALA A 98 -0.41 19.39 -4.74
C ALA A 98 -1.78 19.38 -4.04
N ALA A 99 -2.42 18.22 -3.91
CA ALA A 99 -3.70 18.07 -3.23
C ALA A 99 -3.57 18.36 -1.72
N VAL A 100 -2.56 17.77 -1.07
CA VAL A 100 -2.28 17.98 0.36
C VAL A 100 -1.90 19.44 0.63
N GLU A 101 -1.04 20.05 -0.18
CA GLU A 101 -0.67 21.46 -0.03
C GLU A 101 -1.87 22.39 -0.23
N ALA A 102 -2.79 22.05 -1.14
CA ALA A 102 -4.01 22.81 -1.36
C ALA A 102 -4.98 22.71 -0.18
N GLU A 103 -5.16 21.51 0.40
CA GLU A 103 -5.91 21.33 1.65
C GLU A 103 -5.29 22.12 2.80
N TYR A 104 -3.97 22.04 2.96
CA TYR A 104 -3.25 22.73 4.02
C TYR A 104 -3.40 24.26 3.90
N ALA A 105 -3.40 24.78 2.67
CA ALA A 105 -3.60 26.21 2.41
C ALA A 105 -5.00 26.73 2.79
N THR A 106 -6.00 25.86 2.99
CA THR A 106 -7.32 26.26 3.50
C THR A 106 -7.26 26.70 4.97
N GLY A 107 -6.25 26.24 5.72
CA GLY A 107 -6.08 26.47 7.14
C GLY A 107 -6.98 25.61 8.04
N ALA A 108 -7.62 24.58 7.49
CA ALA A 108 -8.45 23.64 8.25
C ALA A 108 -7.64 22.49 8.89
N ILE A 109 -6.45 22.19 8.35
CA ILE A 109 -5.56 21.14 8.87
C ILE A 109 -4.77 21.67 10.07
N SER A 110 -4.70 20.87 11.14
CA SER A 110 -3.80 21.06 12.28
C SER A 110 -3.56 19.74 13.03
N ALA A 111 -2.67 19.72 14.01
CA ALA A 111 -2.47 18.58 14.91
C ALA A 111 -3.76 18.07 15.60
N GLU A 112 -4.74 18.95 15.85
CA GLU A 112 -6.04 18.55 16.40
C GLU A 112 -7.05 18.06 15.34
N HIS A 113 -6.79 18.39 14.07
CA HIS A 113 -7.61 18.05 12.91
C HIS A 113 -6.71 17.61 11.74
N PRO A 114 -5.96 16.50 11.90
CA PRO A 114 -5.01 16.09 10.88
C PRO A 114 -5.74 15.64 9.62
N LEU A 115 -5.14 15.88 8.46
CA LEU A 115 -5.61 15.30 7.20
C LEU A 115 -5.18 13.84 7.12
N THR A 116 -6.14 12.95 6.87
CA THR A 116 -5.84 11.54 6.62
C THR A 116 -5.59 11.31 5.12
N ILE A 117 -4.55 10.54 4.78
CA ILE A 117 -4.28 10.08 3.42
C ILE A 117 -4.41 8.56 3.39
N PHE A 118 -5.37 8.04 2.62
CA PHE A 118 -5.58 6.61 2.44
C PHE A 118 -5.05 6.15 1.08
N ALA A 119 -4.16 5.16 1.07
CA ALA A 119 -3.56 4.62 -0.15
C ALA A 119 -3.52 3.09 -0.14
N TYR A 120 -3.52 2.49 -1.34
CA TYR A 120 -3.54 1.03 -1.53
C TYR A 120 -2.56 0.62 -2.63
N SER A 121 -1.70 -0.37 -2.36
CA SER A 121 -0.87 -1.00 -3.39
C SER A 121 0.06 0.03 -4.06
N GLN A 122 -0.06 0.26 -5.37
CA GLN A 122 0.74 1.26 -6.09
C GLN A 122 0.65 2.67 -5.46
N SER A 123 -0.51 3.10 -4.97
CA SER A 123 -0.62 4.44 -4.39
C SER A 123 0.04 4.56 -3.01
N ALA A 124 0.34 3.46 -2.32
CA ALA A 124 1.14 3.50 -1.09
C ALA A 124 2.61 3.85 -1.39
N ILE A 125 3.14 3.40 -2.53
CA ILE A 125 4.49 3.78 -2.99
C ILE A 125 4.58 5.29 -3.24
N LEU A 126 3.62 5.86 -3.97
CA LEU A 126 3.63 7.30 -4.27
C LEU A 126 3.37 8.13 -3.01
N ALA A 127 2.55 7.65 -2.07
CA ALA A 127 2.29 8.33 -0.81
C ALA A 127 3.56 8.35 0.07
N SER A 128 4.26 7.24 0.15
CA SER A 128 5.57 7.10 0.83
C SER A 128 6.65 8.01 0.23
N ALA A 129 6.63 8.21 -1.09
CA ALA A 129 7.49 9.20 -1.74
C ALA A 129 7.07 10.64 -1.39
N ALA A 130 5.76 10.93 -1.42
CA ALA A 130 5.21 12.24 -1.12
C ALA A 130 5.53 12.71 0.32
N GLU A 131 5.56 11.81 1.31
CA GLU A 131 5.96 12.12 2.69
C GLU A 131 7.31 12.86 2.78
N LYS A 132 8.28 12.42 1.98
CA LYS A 132 9.63 13.01 1.93
C LYS A 132 9.61 14.47 1.46
N VAL A 133 8.68 14.80 0.57
CA VAL A 133 8.52 16.18 0.07
C VAL A 133 7.69 17.00 1.05
N LEU A 134 6.56 16.46 1.53
CA LEU A 134 5.62 17.15 2.40
C LEU A 134 6.25 17.52 3.74
N SER A 135 7.10 16.66 4.32
CA SER A 135 7.78 16.91 5.61
C SER A 135 8.67 18.17 5.63
N ALA A 136 9.01 18.73 4.46
CA ALA A 136 9.72 19.99 4.36
C ALA A 136 8.83 21.22 4.60
N THR A 137 7.50 21.10 4.44
CA THR A 137 6.57 22.24 4.42
C THR A 137 5.38 22.08 5.37
N ILE A 138 4.97 20.85 5.69
CA ILE A 138 3.83 20.53 6.54
C ILE A 138 4.35 19.90 7.86
N PRO A 139 3.85 20.34 9.03
CA PRO A 139 4.21 19.73 10.30
C PRO A 139 3.83 18.25 10.38
N GLN A 140 4.67 17.46 11.05
CA GLN A 140 4.48 16.02 11.26
C GLN A 140 3.09 15.66 11.81
N ASP A 141 2.59 16.40 12.80
CA ASP A 141 1.31 16.05 13.46
C ASP A 141 0.07 16.47 12.65
N ASP A 142 0.25 17.20 11.55
CA ASP A 142 -0.85 17.74 10.74
C ASP A 142 -1.36 16.74 9.69
N LEU A 143 -0.62 15.65 9.43
CA LEU A 143 -1.02 14.58 8.50
C LEU A 143 -0.99 13.21 9.19
N HIS A 144 -1.82 12.29 8.72
CA HIS A 144 -1.75 10.87 9.07
C HIS A 144 -1.92 10.03 7.80
N PHE A 145 -1.06 9.04 7.60
CA PHE A 145 -1.14 8.12 6.45
C PHE A 145 -1.71 6.77 6.86
N VAL A 146 -2.60 6.21 6.04
CA VAL A 146 -3.17 4.87 6.23
C VAL A 146 -3.00 4.09 4.95
N PHE A 147 -2.19 3.04 4.99
CA PHE A 147 -1.90 2.18 3.85
C PHE A 147 -2.50 0.80 4.03
N ILE A 148 -2.98 0.24 2.94
CA ILE A 148 -3.31 -1.19 2.85
C ILE A 148 -2.42 -1.80 1.75
N GLY A 149 -1.86 -2.98 1.99
CA GLY A 149 -0.99 -3.66 1.02
C GLY A 149 0.16 -2.77 0.53
N ASP A 150 0.93 -2.21 1.45
CA ASP A 150 2.02 -1.27 1.13
C ASP A 150 3.22 -1.99 0.48
N ALA A 151 3.42 -1.76 -0.82
CA ALA A 151 4.57 -2.31 -1.54
C ALA A 151 5.92 -1.74 -1.05
N SER A 152 5.91 -0.56 -0.43
CA SER A 152 7.07 0.12 0.14
C SER A 152 7.32 -0.23 1.60
N ASP A 153 6.57 -1.15 2.21
CA ASP A 153 6.92 -1.69 3.52
C ASP A 153 8.34 -2.32 3.50
N ALA A 154 8.94 -2.52 4.68
CA ALA A 154 10.22 -3.18 4.84
C ALA A 154 10.24 -4.60 4.22
N ASN A 155 9.13 -5.33 4.33
CA ASN A 155 8.95 -6.64 3.69
C ASN A 155 8.33 -6.55 2.29
N GLY A 156 7.95 -5.35 1.84
CA GLY A 156 7.26 -5.12 0.59
C GLY A 156 8.11 -5.36 -0.65
N ILE A 157 7.44 -5.59 -1.78
CA ILE A 157 8.04 -5.92 -3.07
C ILE A 157 8.92 -4.78 -3.59
N ALA A 158 8.56 -3.51 -3.36
CA ALA A 158 9.33 -2.36 -3.83
C ALA A 158 10.72 -2.29 -3.18
N THR A 159 10.83 -2.74 -1.94
CA THR A 159 12.07 -2.76 -1.15
C THR A 159 12.97 -3.93 -1.52
N ASN A 160 12.37 -5.05 -1.94
CA ASN A 160 13.06 -6.36 -1.97
C ASN A 160 13.25 -6.97 -3.37
N ILE A 161 12.36 -6.67 -4.33
CA ILE A 161 12.32 -7.33 -5.65
C ILE A 161 13.65 -7.28 -6.40
N TYR A 162 14.40 -6.18 -6.29
CA TYR A 162 15.69 -6.06 -6.96
C TYR A 162 16.70 -7.10 -6.47
N ALA A 163 16.84 -7.25 -5.16
CA ALA A 163 17.78 -8.20 -4.57
C ALA A 163 17.38 -9.65 -4.89
N ASP A 164 16.08 -9.93 -4.89
CA ASP A 164 15.52 -11.24 -5.19
C ASP A 164 15.68 -11.62 -6.66
N LEU A 165 15.49 -10.67 -7.58
CA LEU A 165 15.79 -10.88 -9.00
C LEU A 165 17.29 -11.10 -9.23
N VAL A 166 18.16 -10.36 -8.53
CA VAL A 166 19.62 -10.60 -8.59
C VAL A 166 19.93 -12.02 -8.12
N GLN A 167 19.29 -12.50 -7.05
CA GLN A 167 19.43 -13.87 -6.57
C GLN A 167 18.93 -14.89 -7.60
N LEU A 168 17.74 -14.67 -8.16
CA LEU A 168 17.12 -15.51 -9.20
C LEU A 168 18.05 -15.69 -10.40
N PHE A 169 18.73 -14.62 -10.82
CA PHE A 169 19.65 -14.64 -11.96
C PHE A 169 21.10 -15.06 -11.60
N GLY A 170 21.28 -15.74 -10.46
CA GLY A 170 22.53 -16.39 -10.09
C GLY A 170 23.49 -15.51 -9.27
N GLY A 171 23.06 -14.33 -8.85
CA GLY A 171 23.79 -13.42 -7.98
C GLY A 171 25.02 -12.78 -8.61
N GLY A 172 25.71 -11.97 -7.80
CA GLY A 172 26.92 -11.25 -8.22
C GLY A 172 26.69 -10.35 -9.44
N THR A 173 27.76 -10.06 -10.18
CA THR A 173 27.69 -9.16 -11.35
C THR A 173 26.75 -9.66 -12.43
N THR A 174 26.69 -10.98 -12.66
CA THR A 174 25.77 -11.54 -13.68
C THR A 174 24.31 -11.33 -13.29
N GLY A 175 23.95 -11.58 -12.04
CA GLY A 175 22.58 -11.34 -11.56
C GLY A 175 22.22 -9.85 -11.64
N THR A 176 23.13 -8.96 -11.23
CA THR A 176 22.98 -7.50 -11.37
C THR A 176 22.77 -7.06 -12.81
N ASP A 177 23.66 -7.46 -13.73
CA ASP A 177 23.58 -7.04 -15.14
C ASP A 177 22.27 -7.49 -15.81
N ILE A 178 21.80 -8.70 -15.48
CA ILE A 178 20.52 -9.22 -16.01
C ILE A 178 19.34 -8.47 -15.39
N THR A 179 19.36 -8.24 -14.08
CA THR A 179 18.27 -7.52 -13.37
C THR A 179 18.14 -6.10 -13.88
N ASP A 180 19.25 -5.36 -13.97
CA ASP A 180 19.27 -4.00 -14.52
C ASP A 180 18.77 -3.95 -15.96
N PHE A 181 19.19 -4.92 -16.79
CA PHE A 181 18.72 -5.01 -18.17
C PHE A 181 17.21 -5.26 -18.24
N LEU A 182 16.70 -6.20 -17.44
CA LEU A 182 15.28 -6.57 -17.45
C LEU A 182 14.40 -5.43 -16.96
N LEU A 183 14.69 -4.86 -15.79
CA LEU A 183 13.93 -3.73 -15.24
C LEU A 183 13.89 -2.57 -16.23
N LYS A 184 15.03 -2.23 -16.84
CA LYS A 184 15.07 -1.20 -17.87
C LYS A 184 14.28 -1.56 -19.13
N ALA A 185 14.26 -2.84 -19.52
CA ALA A 185 13.53 -3.28 -20.71
C ALA A 185 12.01 -3.18 -20.53
N ILE A 186 11.52 -3.34 -19.30
CA ILE A 186 10.10 -3.21 -18.94
C ILE A 186 9.73 -1.83 -18.36
N ASN A 187 10.69 -0.89 -18.33
CA ASN A 187 10.55 0.45 -17.75
C ASN A 187 10.22 0.47 -16.24
N GLU A 188 10.82 -0.47 -15.52
CA GLU A 188 10.73 -0.66 -14.07
C GLU A 188 12.06 -0.40 -13.34
N ASP A 189 12.97 0.37 -13.95
CA ASP A 189 14.26 0.71 -13.34
C ASP A 189 14.13 1.61 -12.09
N GLN A 190 12.94 2.13 -11.80
CA GLN A 190 12.63 2.76 -10.50
C GLN A 190 12.81 1.86 -9.29
N PHE A 191 12.71 0.53 -9.43
CA PHE A 191 12.96 -0.43 -8.34
C PHE A 191 14.43 -0.81 -8.20
N ALA A 192 15.28 -0.39 -9.14
CA ALA A 192 16.72 -0.58 -9.01
C ALA A 192 17.31 0.40 -7.97
N PRO A 193 18.48 0.10 -7.37
CA PRO A 193 19.11 0.97 -6.39
C PRO A 193 19.33 2.39 -6.91
N GLY A 194 18.77 3.37 -6.20
CA GLY A 194 18.82 4.79 -6.59
C GLY A 194 17.74 5.22 -7.57
N GLY A 195 16.81 4.33 -7.93
CA GLY A 195 15.55 4.67 -8.57
C GLY A 195 14.65 5.50 -7.65
N LEU A 196 13.69 6.20 -8.23
CA LEU A 196 12.90 7.21 -7.51
C LEU A 196 11.81 6.59 -6.61
N LEU A 197 11.39 5.36 -6.91
CA LEU A 197 10.43 4.59 -6.12
C LEU A 197 11.08 3.44 -5.34
N ALA A 198 12.41 3.32 -5.42
CA ALA A 198 13.16 2.39 -4.59
C ALA A 198 13.26 2.99 -3.19
N GLY A 199 12.52 2.42 -2.25
CA GLY A 199 12.65 2.82 -0.86
C GLY A 199 11.52 2.34 0.02
N GLU A 200 11.90 2.21 1.28
CA GLU A 200 11.02 1.92 2.39
C GLU A 200 10.14 3.14 2.71
N THR A 201 8.90 2.88 3.10
CA THR A 201 7.98 3.84 3.70
C THR A 201 8.66 4.49 4.91
N PRO A 202 8.80 5.82 4.96
CA PRO A 202 9.47 6.48 6.08
C PRO A 202 8.76 6.18 7.41
N ASN A 203 9.54 5.91 8.46
CA ASN A 203 9.02 5.68 9.80
C ASN A 203 9.30 6.84 10.77
N ASP A 204 9.76 7.98 10.27
CA ASP A 204 10.18 9.13 11.06
C ASP A 204 9.67 10.48 10.54
N LEU A 205 8.80 10.49 9.51
CA LEU A 205 8.29 11.72 8.88
C LEU A 205 6.86 12.07 9.27
N TYR A 206 5.96 11.09 9.26
CA TYR A 206 4.55 11.25 9.62
C TYR A 206 4.05 10.01 10.38
N PRO A 207 3.02 10.15 11.22
CA PRO A 207 2.24 9.01 11.70
C PRO A 207 1.67 8.22 10.53
N THR A 208 2.02 6.93 10.47
CA THR A 208 1.60 6.04 9.38
C THR A 208 1.04 4.75 9.96
N THR A 209 -0.12 4.31 9.48
CA THR A 209 -0.72 3.02 9.84
C THR A 209 -0.78 2.13 8.61
N ILE A 210 -0.10 1.00 8.63
CA ILE A 210 -0.04 0.05 7.52
C ILE A 210 -0.85 -1.18 7.92
N TYR A 211 -1.74 -1.65 7.05
CA TYR A 211 -2.38 -2.96 7.18
C TYR A 211 -1.83 -3.88 6.11
N ASP A 212 -1.30 -5.02 6.56
CA ASP A 212 -0.77 -6.08 5.70
C ASP A 212 -1.45 -7.39 6.01
N ILE A 213 -1.75 -8.18 4.97
CA ILE A 213 -2.17 -9.56 5.16
C ILE A 213 -0.91 -10.43 5.08
N ASN A 214 -0.75 -11.39 6.02
CA ASN A 214 0.33 -12.37 5.93
C ASN A 214 0.36 -13.01 4.54
N THR A 215 1.53 -13.31 4.02
CA THR A 215 1.73 -13.91 2.69
C THR A 215 1.30 -13.04 1.50
N ASP A 216 0.85 -11.79 1.72
CA ASP A 216 0.55 -10.85 0.64
C ASP A 216 1.75 -10.75 -0.32
N GLY A 217 1.50 -11.10 -1.59
CA GLY A 217 2.50 -11.08 -2.66
C GLY A 217 2.98 -9.69 -3.09
N VAL A 218 2.61 -8.63 -2.38
CA VAL A 218 3.08 -7.25 -2.56
C VAL A 218 3.69 -6.73 -1.27
N SER A 219 2.94 -6.67 -0.18
CA SER A 219 3.41 -5.99 1.03
C SER A 219 4.14 -6.90 2.01
N ASP A 220 3.88 -8.20 1.96
CA ASP A 220 4.60 -9.22 2.73
C ASP A 220 5.50 -10.09 1.82
N TRP A 221 5.96 -9.50 0.72
CA TRP A 221 6.71 -10.17 -0.35
C TRP A 221 7.94 -10.94 0.18
N GLN A 222 8.75 -10.30 1.01
CA GLN A 222 10.01 -10.89 1.47
C GLN A 222 9.77 -12.06 2.42
N GLU A 223 8.71 -12.02 3.24
CA GLU A 223 8.38 -13.14 4.12
C GLU A 223 7.90 -14.36 3.32
N ASP A 224 7.04 -14.16 2.31
CA ASP A 224 6.61 -15.25 1.40
C ASP A 224 7.78 -15.81 0.57
N TRP A 225 8.65 -14.92 0.07
CA TRP A 225 9.87 -15.30 -0.63
C TRP A 225 10.78 -16.16 0.25
N ASP A 226 11.12 -15.66 1.45
CA ASP A 226 12.00 -16.35 2.38
C ASP A 226 11.38 -17.66 2.87
N ALA A 227 10.08 -17.69 3.14
CA ALA A 227 9.36 -18.92 3.50
C ALA A 227 9.52 -19.98 2.41
N THR A 228 9.39 -19.61 1.14
CA THR A 228 9.56 -20.52 0.01
C THR A 228 10.99 -21.06 -0.07
N ILE A 229 11.99 -20.18 0.03
CA ILE A 229 13.41 -20.56 0.00
C ILE A 229 13.77 -21.46 1.19
N ASN A 230 13.34 -21.10 2.40
CA ASN A 230 13.62 -21.83 3.64
C ASN A 230 12.98 -23.23 3.64
N ASN A 231 11.86 -23.40 2.94
CA ASN A 231 11.21 -24.70 2.73
C ASN A 231 11.82 -25.52 1.58
N GLY A 232 12.95 -25.09 1.02
CA GLY A 232 13.70 -25.80 -0.02
C GLY A 232 13.22 -25.54 -1.44
N GLY A 233 12.37 -24.52 -1.63
CA GLY A 233 12.00 -24.00 -2.95
C GLY A 233 13.18 -23.27 -3.62
N SER A 234 13.08 -23.12 -4.93
CA SER A 234 13.99 -22.28 -5.71
C SER A 234 13.50 -20.83 -5.76
N PRO A 235 14.36 -19.85 -6.11
CA PRO A 235 13.93 -18.47 -6.39
C PRO A 235 12.81 -18.36 -7.45
N LEU A 236 12.75 -19.32 -8.38
CA LEU A 236 11.66 -19.35 -9.36
C LEU A 236 10.33 -19.80 -8.73
N ASP A 237 10.39 -20.72 -7.76
CA ASP A 237 9.20 -21.12 -6.98
C ASP A 237 8.74 -19.96 -6.09
N ALA A 238 9.67 -19.23 -5.46
CA ALA A 238 9.39 -18.05 -4.65
C ALA A 238 8.71 -16.94 -5.47
N LEU A 239 9.26 -16.61 -6.65
CA LEU A 239 8.61 -15.70 -7.60
C LEU A 239 7.20 -16.19 -8.00
N GLY A 240 7.03 -17.49 -8.21
CA GLY A 240 5.73 -18.08 -8.54
C GLY A 240 4.71 -17.94 -7.41
N ASN A 241 5.11 -18.13 -6.16
CA ASN A 241 4.27 -17.98 -4.98
C ASN A 241 3.87 -16.52 -4.75
N GLY A 242 4.83 -15.59 -4.79
CA GLY A 242 4.52 -14.16 -4.66
C GLY A 242 3.55 -13.69 -5.74
N LEU A 243 3.72 -14.13 -6.99
CA LEU A 243 2.75 -13.84 -8.06
C LEU A 243 1.38 -14.49 -7.80
N TYR A 244 1.31 -15.67 -7.19
CA TYR A 244 0.05 -16.30 -6.84
C TYR A 244 -0.68 -15.52 -5.73
N HIS A 245 0.01 -15.14 -4.66
CA HIS A 245 -0.54 -14.35 -3.56
C HIS A 245 -0.89 -12.92 -3.96
N PHE A 246 -0.18 -12.35 -4.95
CA PHE A 246 -0.58 -11.11 -5.59
C PHE A 246 -1.99 -11.16 -6.20
N PHE A 247 -2.41 -12.30 -6.78
CA PHE A 247 -3.75 -12.44 -7.39
C PHE A 247 -4.80 -13.04 -6.46
N THR A 248 -4.40 -13.42 -5.25
CA THR A 248 -5.30 -14.04 -4.26
C THR A 248 -5.34 -13.14 -3.02
N THR A 249 -4.36 -13.23 -2.15
CA THR A 249 -4.27 -12.48 -0.89
C THR A 249 -4.26 -10.96 -1.08
N HIS A 250 -3.45 -10.41 -1.99
CA HIS A 250 -3.30 -8.96 -2.12
C HIS A 250 -4.59 -8.22 -2.51
N VAL A 251 -5.54 -8.90 -3.15
CA VAL A 251 -6.80 -8.28 -3.61
C VAL A 251 -7.93 -8.37 -2.58
N GLU A 252 -7.69 -8.95 -1.41
CA GLU A 252 -8.71 -9.28 -0.42
C GLU A 252 -9.05 -8.14 0.54
N TYR A 253 -8.19 -7.13 0.71
CA TYR A 253 -8.35 -6.07 1.72
C TYR A 253 -9.76 -5.47 1.78
N LEU A 254 -10.36 -5.14 0.64
CA LEU A 254 -11.70 -4.52 0.62
C LEU A 254 -12.83 -5.51 0.90
N GLY A 255 -12.56 -6.80 0.92
CA GLY A 255 -13.54 -7.84 1.24
C GLY A 255 -13.42 -8.40 2.65
N LEU A 256 -12.39 -8.00 3.41
CA LEU A 256 -12.24 -8.39 4.79
C LEU A 256 -13.40 -7.87 5.64
N THR A 257 -13.74 -8.65 6.66
CA THR A 257 -14.67 -8.30 7.71
C THR A 257 -13.97 -7.48 8.81
N PRO A 258 -14.70 -6.66 9.57
CA PRO A 258 -14.14 -5.98 10.73
C PRO A 258 -13.49 -6.94 11.73
N GLU A 259 -14.03 -8.15 11.91
CA GLU A 259 -13.48 -9.16 12.81
C GLU A 259 -12.16 -9.75 12.31
N GLU A 260 -11.98 -9.90 11.00
CA GLU A 260 -10.70 -10.35 10.42
C GLU A 260 -9.62 -9.28 10.60
N ILE A 261 -9.93 -8.02 10.31
CA ILE A 261 -9.01 -6.89 10.57
C ILE A 261 -8.68 -6.78 12.06
N ALA A 262 -9.67 -7.00 12.94
CA ALA A 262 -9.50 -7.01 14.40
C ALA A 262 -8.50 -8.05 14.89
N SER A 263 -8.33 -9.13 14.14
CA SER A 263 -7.42 -10.23 14.49
C SER A 263 -5.95 -9.88 14.24
N GLY A 264 -5.70 -8.75 13.57
CA GLY A 264 -4.37 -8.25 13.28
C GLY A 264 -3.50 -8.07 14.53
N VAL A 265 -2.22 -8.35 14.35
CA VAL A 265 -1.17 -8.16 15.35
C VAL A 265 -0.43 -6.87 15.05
N THR A 266 -0.36 -5.97 16.03
CA THR A 266 0.30 -4.69 15.86
C THR A 266 1.79 -4.76 16.17
N THR A 267 2.60 -4.13 15.32
CA THR A 267 3.99 -3.77 15.55
C THR A 267 4.17 -2.27 15.30
N THR A 268 5.13 -1.64 16.00
CA THR A 268 5.41 -0.21 15.84
C THR A 268 6.91 -0.01 15.71
N ASP A 269 7.31 0.73 14.69
CA ASP A 269 8.67 1.25 14.51
C ASP A 269 8.61 2.74 14.18
N GLY A 270 9.26 3.56 14.99
CA GLY A 270 9.16 5.01 14.90
C GLY A 270 7.71 5.50 15.00
N LEU A 271 7.25 6.21 13.95
CA LEU A 271 5.90 6.73 13.76
C LEU A 271 5.01 5.77 12.95
N THR A 272 5.55 4.67 12.45
CA THR A 272 4.82 3.68 11.67
C THR A 272 4.29 2.58 12.57
N THR A 273 3.00 2.28 12.44
CA THR A 273 2.32 1.18 13.09
C THR A 273 1.82 0.22 12.03
N THR A 274 2.36 -0.99 12.00
CA THR A 274 1.94 -2.05 11.07
C THR A 274 0.99 -3.00 11.79
N ILE A 275 -0.13 -3.30 11.14
CA ILE A 275 -1.17 -4.22 11.60
C ILE A 275 -1.14 -5.41 10.65
N THR A 276 -0.52 -6.49 11.09
CA THR A 276 -0.38 -7.70 10.31
C THR A 276 -1.58 -8.62 10.56
N ILE A 277 -2.42 -8.76 9.55
CA ILE A 277 -3.65 -9.55 9.52
C ILE A 277 -3.30 -11.00 9.14
N PRO A 278 -3.64 -12.00 9.97
CA PRO A 278 -3.39 -13.41 9.63
C PRO A 278 -4.17 -13.85 8.39
N ASP A 279 -3.50 -14.55 7.47
CA ASP A 279 -4.09 -15.09 6.24
C ASP A 279 -4.89 -16.38 6.50
N GLY A 280 -5.88 -16.72 5.68
CA GLY A 280 -6.74 -17.91 5.88
C GLY A 280 -5.97 -19.24 5.85
N SER A 281 -4.77 -19.26 5.26
CA SER A 281 -3.86 -20.41 5.31
C SER A 281 -3.12 -20.56 6.64
N ASP A 282 -3.14 -19.55 7.52
CA ASP A 282 -2.46 -19.56 8.81
C ASP A 282 -3.18 -20.44 9.85
N PRO A 283 -2.42 -21.17 10.70
CA PRO A 283 -3.00 -21.95 11.78
C PRO A 283 -3.83 -21.11 12.77
N GLY A 284 -5.15 -21.14 12.61
CA GLY A 284 -6.09 -20.44 13.50
C GLY A 284 -6.66 -19.13 12.93
N ALA A 285 -6.39 -18.82 11.66
CA ALA A 285 -6.99 -17.70 10.98
C ALA A 285 -8.51 -17.83 10.81
N ILE A 286 -9.15 -16.66 10.70
CA ILE A 286 -10.59 -16.51 10.53
C ILE A 286 -10.92 -16.15 9.07
N ILE A 287 -9.93 -15.70 8.28
CA ILE A 287 -10.13 -15.30 6.88
C ILE A 287 -10.72 -16.47 6.08
N ASP A 288 -11.87 -16.21 5.45
CA ASP A 288 -12.40 -17.02 4.35
C ASP A 288 -12.00 -16.34 3.03
N ASP A 289 -10.82 -16.71 2.52
CA ASP A 289 -10.14 -16.11 1.36
C ASP A 289 -11.07 -15.97 0.15
N TRP A 290 -11.91 -16.98 -0.08
CA TRP A 290 -12.88 -16.93 -1.19
C TRP A 290 -13.97 -15.88 -0.94
N SER A 291 -14.44 -15.74 0.30
CA SER A 291 -15.43 -14.74 0.66
C SER A 291 -14.85 -13.32 0.65
N ALA A 292 -13.60 -13.14 1.11
CA ALA A 292 -12.89 -11.87 1.06
C ALA A 292 -12.63 -11.45 -0.39
N LEU A 293 -12.15 -12.36 -1.22
CA LEU A 293 -11.99 -12.12 -2.65
C LEU A 293 -13.30 -11.67 -3.29
N VAL A 294 -14.40 -12.43 -3.11
CA VAL A 294 -15.74 -12.09 -3.62
C VAL A 294 -16.26 -10.76 -3.06
N GLY A 295 -16.00 -10.49 -1.78
CA GLY A 295 -16.35 -9.26 -1.10
C GLY A 295 -15.67 -8.05 -1.75
N ALA A 296 -14.36 -8.13 -1.99
CA ALA A 296 -13.58 -7.08 -2.62
C ALA A 296 -14.15 -6.71 -4.02
N PHE A 297 -14.56 -7.71 -4.82
CA PHE A 297 -15.25 -7.45 -6.09
C PHE A 297 -16.53 -6.61 -5.89
N SER A 298 -17.33 -6.92 -4.87
CA SER A 298 -18.57 -6.21 -4.57
C SER A 298 -18.37 -4.84 -3.91
N HIS A 299 -17.19 -4.58 -3.36
CA HIS A 299 -16.84 -3.36 -2.64
C HIS A 299 -16.01 -2.37 -3.49
N GLY A 300 -16.18 -2.41 -4.81
CA GLY A 300 -15.70 -1.37 -5.72
C GLY A 300 -14.46 -1.72 -6.54
N LEU A 301 -13.88 -2.93 -6.39
CA LEU A 301 -12.76 -3.38 -7.23
C LEU A 301 -13.17 -3.66 -8.70
N VAL A 302 -14.46 -3.94 -8.96
CA VAL A 302 -15.02 -4.11 -10.32
C VAL A 302 -15.37 -2.77 -10.97
N ASP A 303 -15.98 -1.87 -10.19
CA ASP A 303 -16.49 -0.59 -10.67
C ASP A 303 -15.37 0.39 -11.04
N SER A 304 -14.14 0.12 -10.58
CA SER A 304 -12.93 0.89 -10.86
C SER A 304 -12.14 0.45 -12.10
N GLY A 305 -12.45 -0.70 -12.72
CA GLY A 305 -11.71 -1.24 -13.87
C GLY A 305 -10.39 -1.96 -13.54
N GLY A 306 -10.00 -2.03 -12.25
CA GLY A 306 -8.69 -2.53 -11.80
C GLY A 306 -8.35 -3.96 -12.23
N ILE A 307 -9.33 -4.87 -12.24
CA ILE A 307 -9.09 -6.31 -12.51
C ILE A 307 -8.91 -6.63 -13.99
N THR A 308 -9.65 -5.94 -14.86
CA THR A 308 -9.48 -6.13 -16.32
C THR A 308 -8.10 -5.63 -16.75
N ALA A 309 -7.66 -4.55 -16.13
CA ALA A 309 -6.35 -3.96 -16.34
C ALA A 309 -5.26 -4.90 -15.76
N LEU A 310 -5.43 -5.42 -14.54
CA LEU A 310 -4.56 -6.40 -13.88
C LEU A 310 -4.36 -7.70 -14.68
N LEU A 311 -5.43 -8.26 -15.24
CA LEU A 311 -5.38 -9.47 -16.07
C LEU A 311 -4.70 -9.22 -17.43
N ALA A 312 -4.81 -8.00 -17.97
CA ALA A 312 -4.07 -7.60 -19.16
C ALA A 312 -2.56 -7.50 -18.87
N THR A 313 -2.16 -7.12 -17.66
CA THR A 313 -0.77 -7.04 -17.21
C THR A 313 -0.06 -8.39 -17.22
N ILE A 314 -0.72 -9.48 -16.82
CA ILE A 314 -0.16 -10.84 -16.93
C ILE A 314 0.09 -11.20 -18.39
N GLN A 315 -0.85 -10.83 -19.25
CA GLN A 315 -0.77 -11.14 -20.67
C GLN A 315 0.39 -10.40 -21.37
N ASP A 316 0.71 -9.18 -20.91
CA ASP A 316 1.83 -8.38 -21.43
C ASP A 316 3.18 -8.72 -20.78
N LEU A 317 3.25 -8.90 -19.45
CA LEU A 317 4.47 -9.26 -18.71
C LEU A 317 5.02 -10.64 -19.12
N PHE A 318 4.14 -11.56 -19.51
CA PHE A 318 4.50 -12.90 -20.00
C PHE A 318 4.27 -13.09 -21.50
N ASN A 319 4.11 -11.99 -22.26
CA ASN A 319 3.94 -12.10 -23.70
C ASN A 319 5.26 -12.60 -24.33
N PRO A 320 5.28 -13.78 -24.98
CA PRO A 320 6.47 -14.31 -25.64
C PRO A 320 6.96 -13.44 -26.82
N ALA A 321 6.23 -12.39 -27.21
CA ALA A 321 6.72 -11.38 -28.14
C ALA A 321 7.82 -10.47 -27.54
N TYR A 322 7.98 -10.45 -26.21
CA TYR A 322 8.99 -9.66 -25.49
C TYR A 322 10.17 -10.51 -24.95
N PHE A 323 10.19 -11.83 -25.20
CA PHE A 323 11.25 -12.77 -24.81
C PHE A 323 12.00 -13.38 -26.00
#